data_AF-A0A0S8KZ11-F1
#
_entry.id   AF-A0A0S8KZ11-F1
#
_cell.length_a   1.000
_cell.length_b   1.000
_cell.length_c   1.000
_cell.angle_alpha   90.00
_cell.angle_beta   90.00
_cell.angle_gamma   90.00
#
_symmetry.space_group_name_H-M   'P 1'
#
loop_
_entity.id
_entity.type
_entity.pdbx_description
1 polymer ?
#
loop_
_entity_poly.entity_id
_entity_poly.type
_entity_poly.pdbx_seq_one_letter_code
_entity_poly.pdbx_strand_id
1 'polypeptide(L)'
;RAFYALESINAVDKVHRAFFDAMHRDKRTLNDETSITNFVVGLGVNREQFRAAWNSFGVRTKLERARQLMQDLGIQGVPTFVVDGRYITSPSLMGIGAGDAQSRTLEVVDFLVAKSAKERKVAPKR
;
A
#
# COMPACT_ATOMS: atom_id res chain seq x y z
N ARG A 1 -3.21 -3.41 8.58
CA ARG A 1 -4.63 -3.35 9.00
C ARG A 1 -5.17 -1.92 9.03
N ALA A 2 -4.51 -0.96 9.69
CA ALA A 2 -4.94 0.45 9.78
C ALA A 2 -5.41 1.05 8.44
N PHE A 3 -4.61 0.88 7.38
CA PHE A 3 -4.95 1.35 6.04
C PHE A 3 -6.33 0.85 5.56
N TYR A 4 -6.59 -0.45 5.61
CA TYR A 4 -7.88 -1.02 5.18
C TYR A 4 -9.05 -0.61 6.08
N ALA A 5 -8.82 -0.38 7.37
CA ALA A 5 -9.86 0.13 8.26
C ALA A 5 -10.24 1.57 7.88
N LEU A 6 -9.25 2.43 7.62
CA LEU A 6 -9.46 3.80 7.13
C LEU A 6 -10.13 3.81 5.75
N GLU A 7 -9.75 2.89 4.87
CA GLU A 7 -10.33 2.74 3.54
C GLU A 7 -11.82 2.38 3.63
N SER A 8 -12.19 1.44 4.51
CA SER A 8 -13.60 1.04 4.67
C SER A 8 -14.53 2.13 5.19
N ILE A 9 -13.98 3.20 5.78
CA ILE A 9 -14.73 4.35 6.30
C ILE A 9 -14.45 5.63 5.50
N ASN A 10 -13.80 5.53 4.34
CA ASN A 10 -13.44 6.64 3.46
C ASN A 10 -12.62 7.76 4.16
N ALA A 11 -11.73 7.37 5.08
CA ALA A 11 -10.90 8.30 5.85
C ALA A 11 -9.41 8.30 5.44
N VAL A 12 -9.04 7.58 4.38
CA VAL A 12 -7.63 7.46 3.94
C VAL A 12 -7.07 8.82 3.58
N ASP A 13 -7.70 9.58 2.69
CA ASP A 13 -7.16 10.86 2.22
C ASP A 13 -6.95 11.87 3.36
N LYS A 14 -7.83 11.82 4.36
CA LYS A 14 -7.76 12.66 5.55
C LYS A 14 -6.59 12.31 6.47
N VAL A 15 -6.28 11.02 6.62
CA VAL A 15 -5.40 10.50 7.66
C VAL A 15 -4.03 10.08 7.14
N HIS A 16 -3.93 9.66 5.88
CA HIS A 16 -2.79 8.92 5.33
C HIS A 16 -1.47 9.69 5.49
N ARG A 17 -1.43 10.96 5.07
CA ARG A 17 -0.20 11.76 5.15
C ARG A 17 0.25 11.98 6.59
N ALA A 18 -0.67 12.39 7.46
CA ALA A 18 -0.37 12.63 8.88
C ALA A 18 0.10 11.33 9.56
N PHE A 19 -0.51 10.19 9.24
CA PHE A 19 -0.12 8.89 9.75
C PHE A 19 1.29 8.50 9.30
N PHE A 20 1.59 8.69 8.01
CA PHE A 20 2.91 8.40 7.45
C PHE A 20 4.00 9.26 8.10
N ASP A 21 3.77 10.57 8.19
CA ASP A 21 4.68 11.52 8.84
C ASP A 21 4.88 11.18 10.32
N ALA A 22 3.80 10.84 11.04
CA ALA A 22 3.87 10.47 12.45
C ALA A 22 4.80 9.28 12.70
N MET A 23 4.79 8.27 11.83
CA MET A 23 5.68 7.11 11.96
C MET A 23 7.11 7.39 11.49
N HIS A 24 7.28 8.02 10.33
CA HIS A 24 8.59 8.12 9.67
C HIS A 24 9.39 9.36 10.06
N ARG A 25 8.71 10.49 10.28
CA ARG A 25 9.33 11.77 10.68
C ARG A 25 9.33 11.92 12.18
N ASP A 26 8.16 11.78 12.79
CA ASP A 26 7.97 12.07 14.22
C ASP A 26 8.29 10.84 15.11
N LYS A 27 8.66 9.70 14.50
CA LYS A 27 9.06 8.44 15.15
C LYS A 27 8.07 7.94 16.20
N ARG A 28 6.77 8.22 16.02
CA ARG A 28 5.72 7.76 16.93
C ARG A 28 5.48 6.28 16.72
N THR A 29 5.45 5.54 17.83
CA THR A 29 5.10 4.12 17.82
C THR A 29 3.59 3.96 17.68
N LEU A 30 3.15 3.60 16.46
CA LEU A 30 1.75 3.33 16.11
C LEU A 30 1.59 1.87 15.68
N ASN A 31 1.85 0.93 16.60
CA ASN A 31 1.95 -0.50 16.32
C ASN A 31 0.77 -1.34 16.85
N ASP A 32 -0.11 -0.76 17.67
CA ASP A 32 -1.26 -1.44 18.27
C ASP A 32 -2.58 -0.72 17.95
N GLU A 33 -3.71 -1.41 18.14
CA GLU A 33 -5.03 -0.86 17.85
C GLU A 33 -5.32 0.41 18.65
N THR A 34 -4.91 0.47 19.93
CA THR A 34 -5.26 1.56 20.84
C THR A 34 -4.51 2.83 20.44
N SER A 35 -3.19 2.75 20.23
CA SER A 35 -2.38 3.89 19.79
C SER A 35 -2.86 4.42 18.44
N ILE A 36 -3.14 3.54 17.49
CA ILE A 36 -3.67 3.90 16.16
C ILE A 36 -5.05 4.55 16.28
N THR A 37 -5.97 3.97 17.06
CA THR A 37 -7.32 4.53 17.25
C THR A 37 -7.25 5.93 17.84
N ASN A 38 -6.44 6.14 18.88
CA ASN A 38 -6.28 7.45 19.51
C ASN A 38 -5.71 8.47 18.53
N PHE A 39 -4.74 8.07 17.70
CA PHE A 39 -4.15 8.93 16.68
C PHE A 39 -5.19 9.38 15.64
N VAL A 40 -5.94 8.45 15.06
CA VAL A 40 -6.93 8.79 14.02
C VAL A 40 -8.12 9.57 14.57
N VAL A 41 -8.50 9.34 15.84
CA VAL A 41 -9.50 10.16 16.54
C VAL A 41 -9.03 11.61 16.71
N GLY A 42 -7.75 11.82 17.01
CA GLY A 42 -7.15 13.16 17.03
C GLY A 42 -7.19 13.89 15.69
N LEU A 43 -7.34 13.15 14.59
CA LEU A 43 -7.53 13.67 13.23
C LEU A 43 -9.02 13.75 12.84
N GLY A 44 -9.93 13.60 13.81
CA GLY A 44 -11.38 13.71 13.62
C GLY A 44 -12.01 12.51 12.94
N VAL A 45 -11.48 11.30 13.13
CA VAL A 45 -12.17 10.04 12.80
C VAL A 45 -13.02 9.61 14.00
N ASN A 46 -14.25 9.13 13.77
CA ASN A 46 -15.07 8.60 14.84
C ASN A 46 -14.45 7.31 15.43
N ARG A 47 -14.28 7.27 16.76
CA ARG A 47 -13.65 6.16 17.48
C ARG A 47 -14.37 4.83 17.24
N GLU A 48 -15.67 4.80 17.45
CA GLU A 48 -16.46 3.57 17.36
C GLU A 48 -16.51 3.06 15.94
N GLN A 49 -16.71 3.96 14.97
CA GLN A 49 -16.67 3.63 13.55
C GLN A 49 -15.32 3.02 13.14
N PHE A 50 -14.21 3.61 13.60
CA PHE A 50 -12.88 3.08 13.30
C PHE A 50 -12.65 1.71 13.94
N ARG A 51 -13.02 1.51 15.21
CA ARG A 51 -12.84 0.21 15.89
C ARG A 51 -13.73 -0.88 15.29
N ALA A 52 -14.95 -0.54 14.91
CA ALA A 52 -15.85 -1.45 14.19
C ALA A 52 -15.25 -1.85 12.84
N ALA A 53 -14.74 -0.89 12.07
CA ALA A 53 -14.04 -1.14 10.81
C ALA A 53 -12.78 -2.01 11.02
N TRP A 54 -11.93 -1.67 11.99
CA TRP A 54 -10.72 -2.39 12.33
C TRP A 54 -10.98 -3.87 12.63
N ASN A 55 -12.07 -4.19 13.33
CA ASN A 55 -12.46 -5.55 13.71
C ASN A 55 -13.41 -6.24 12.73
N SER A 56 -13.80 -5.55 11.65
CA SER A 56 -14.76 -6.07 10.69
C SER A 56 -14.24 -7.28 9.93
N PHE A 57 -15.17 -8.15 9.50
CA PHE A 57 -14.86 -9.28 8.63
C PHE A 57 -14.24 -8.80 7.31
N GLY A 58 -14.77 -7.74 6.69
CA GLY A 58 -14.26 -7.21 5.43
C GLY A 58 -12.78 -6.78 5.50
N VAL A 59 -12.38 -6.10 6.57
CA VAL A 59 -10.97 -5.72 6.77
C VAL A 59 -10.08 -6.95 6.99
N ARG A 60 -10.56 -7.96 7.74
CA ARG A 60 -9.83 -9.23 7.89
C ARG A 60 -9.63 -9.91 6.53
N THR A 61 -10.68 -10.05 5.73
CA THR A 61 -10.61 -10.68 4.40
C THR A 61 -9.66 -9.93 3.45
N LYS A 62 -9.72 -8.59 3.42
CA LYS A 62 -8.78 -7.78 2.62
C LYS A 62 -7.32 -8.00 3.06
N LEU A 63 -7.08 -8.10 4.37
CA LEU A 63 -5.74 -8.33 4.90
C LEU A 63 -5.20 -9.71 4.49
N GLU A 64 -6.01 -10.76 4.61
CA GLU A 64 -5.60 -12.11 4.18
C GLU A 64 -5.38 -12.18 2.67
N ARG A 65 -6.26 -11.58 1.86
CA ARG A 65 -6.08 -11.51 0.41
C ARG A 65 -4.79 -10.77 0.02
N ALA A 66 -4.47 -9.69 0.72
CA ALA A 66 -3.23 -8.95 0.47
C ALA A 66 -1.99 -9.77 0.84
N ARG A 67 -2.05 -10.54 1.94
CA ARG A 67 -0.95 -11.46 2.32
C ARG A 67 -0.75 -12.55 1.28
N GLN A 68 -1.83 -13.20 0.84
CA GLN A 68 -1.78 -14.22 -0.20
C GLN A 68 -1.18 -13.64 -1.49
N LEU A 69 -1.65 -12.47 -1.93
CA LEU A 69 -1.13 -11.82 -3.12
C LEU A 69 0.38 -11.51 -3.03
N MET A 70 0.86 -11.05 -1.88
CA MET A 70 2.30 -10.83 -1.67
C MET A 70 3.10 -12.14 -1.75
N GLN A 71 2.56 -13.24 -1.22
CA GLN A 71 3.19 -14.55 -1.29
C GLN A 71 3.22 -15.09 -2.73
N ASP A 72 2.09 -15.04 -3.42
CA ASP A 72 1.95 -15.53 -4.81
C ASP A 72 2.89 -14.79 -5.77
N LEU A 73 3.14 -13.50 -5.51
CA LEU A 73 4.04 -12.66 -6.29
C LEU A 73 5.48 -12.67 -5.78
N GLY A 74 5.79 -13.39 -4.70
CA GLY A 74 7.14 -13.45 -4.13
C GLY A 74 7.66 -12.11 -3.62
N ILE A 75 6.78 -11.22 -3.16
CA ILE A 75 7.14 -9.88 -2.65
C ILE A 75 7.77 -10.02 -1.26
N GLN A 76 9.06 -9.70 -1.16
CA GLN A 76 9.84 -9.83 0.08
C GLN A 76 10.10 -8.49 0.80
N GLY A 77 9.76 -7.37 0.18
CA GLY A 77 10.05 -6.05 0.73
C GLY A 77 9.21 -4.95 0.12
N VAL A 78 9.30 -3.76 0.73
CA VAL A 78 8.60 -2.55 0.29
C VAL A 78 9.60 -1.39 0.14
N PRO A 79 9.35 -0.43 -0.77
CA PRO A 79 8.25 -0.41 -1.75
C PRO A 79 8.50 -1.36 -2.94
N THR A 80 7.45 -2.06 -3.38
CA THR A 80 7.46 -2.94 -4.56
C THR A 80 6.24 -2.62 -5.42
N PHE A 81 6.45 -2.51 -6.73
CA PHE A 81 5.43 -2.25 -7.73
C PHE A 81 5.20 -3.50 -8.56
N VAL A 82 3.92 -3.81 -8.82
CA VAL A 82 3.50 -4.93 -9.66
C VAL A 82 2.66 -4.36 -10.80
N VAL A 83 3.10 -4.59 -12.03
CA VAL A 83 2.42 -4.14 -13.24
C VAL A 83 1.80 -5.34 -13.93
N ASP A 84 0.48 -5.27 -14.17
CA ASP A 84 -0.30 -6.30 -14.86
C ASP A 84 -0.23 -7.70 -14.20
N GLY A 85 0.00 -7.76 -12.89
CA GLY A 85 0.15 -9.03 -12.16
C GLY A 85 1.33 -9.88 -12.63
N ARG A 86 2.23 -9.33 -13.46
CA ARG A 86 3.29 -10.09 -14.15
C ARG A 86 4.66 -9.51 -13.95
N TYR A 87 4.79 -8.18 -14.06
CA TYR A 87 6.08 -7.51 -13.92
C TYR A 87 6.22 -6.96 -12.51
N ILE A 88 7.38 -7.18 -11.90
CA ILE A 88 7.70 -6.70 -10.55
C ILE A 88 8.91 -5.78 -10.66
N THR A 89 8.83 -4.61 -10.03
CA THR A 89 9.95 -3.66 -9.95
C THR A 89 9.97 -2.98 -8.58
N SER A 90 11.14 -2.56 -8.13
CA SER A 90 11.33 -1.88 -6.84
C SER A 90 12.61 -1.05 -6.88
N PRO A 91 12.77 -0.05 -5.98
CA PRO A 91 14.01 0.70 -5.89
C PRO A 91 15.23 -0.18 -5.60
N SER A 92 15.06 -1.30 -4.87
CA SER A 92 16.12 -2.25 -4.58
C SER A 92 16.64 -3.00 -5.83
N LEU A 93 15.83 -3.10 -6.90
CA LEU A 93 16.24 -3.72 -8.16
C LEU A 93 17.01 -2.76 -9.08
N MET A 94 17.08 -1.47 -8.75
CA MET A 94 17.70 -0.47 -9.63
C MET A 94 19.24 -0.51 -9.64
N GLY A 95 19.87 -1.14 -8.64
CA GLY A 95 21.33 -1.27 -8.55
C GLY A 95 22.08 0.07 -8.43
N ILE A 96 21.39 1.13 -8.00
CA ILE A 96 21.89 2.51 -7.91
C ILE A 96 21.63 3.11 -6.53
N GLY A 97 22.34 4.19 -6.20
CA GLY A 97 22.20 4.90 -4.93
C GLY A 97 20.76 5.35 -4.65
N ALA A 98 20.37 5.38 -3.38
CA ALA A 98 18.99 5.57 -2.93
C ALA A 98 18.31 6.87 -3.42
N GLY A 99 19.08 7.91 -3.76
CA GLY A 99 18.56 9.19 -4.27
C GLY A 99 17.91 9.06 -5.66
N ASP A 100 18.58 8.40 -6.60
CA ASP A 100 18.11 8.27 -7.99
C ASP A 100 17.25 7.02 -8.20
N ALA A 101 17.26 6.09 -7.24
CA ALA A 101 16.52 4.83 -7.34
C ALA A 101 15.00 5.04 -7.45
N GLN A 102 14.47 6.08 -6.82
CA GLN A 102 13.03 6.36 -6.82
C GLN A 102 12.53 6.82 -8.19
N SER A 103 13.15 7.84 -8.78
CA SER A 103 12.78 8.36 -10.11
C SER A 103 12.90 7.28 -11.18
N ARG A 104 14.02 6.54 -11.20
CA ARG A 104 14.21 5.44 -12.15
C ARG A 104 13.19 4.31 -11.97
N THR A 105 12.79 4.02 -10.73
CA THR A 105 11.73 3.01 -10.50
C THR A 105 10.43 3.45 -11.18
N LEU A 106 10.06 4.73 -11.06
CA LEU A 106 8.85 5.26 -11.70
C LEU A 106 8.94 5.20 -13.23
N GLU A 107 10.10 5.57 -13.80
CA GLU A 107 10.34 5.44 -15.25
C GLU A 107 10.19 3.98 -15.73
N VAL A 108 10.71 3.02 -14.95
CA VAL A 108 10.56 1.59 -15.24
C VAL A 108 9.10 1.15 -15.11
N VAL A 109 8.37 1.64 -14.10
CA VAL A 109 6.93 1.37 -13.97
C VAL A 109 6.19 1.86 -15.21
N ASP A 110 6.42 3.09 -15.65
CA ASP A 110 5.78 3.66 -16.85
C ASP A 110 6.10 2.84 -18.11
N PHE A 111 7.36 2.45 -18.27
CA PHE A 111 7.78 1.56 -19.35
C PHE A 111 7.05 0.21 -19.32
N LEU A 112 6.96 -0.42 -18.15
CA LEU A 112 6.29 -1.71 -17.97
C LEU A 112 4.78 -1.60 -18.22
N VAL A 113 4.15 -0.49 -17.83
CA VAL A 113 2.73 -0.20 -18.12
C VAL A 113 2.51 -0.10 -19.62
N ALA A 114 3.33 0.69 -20.32
CA ALA A 114 3.23 0.84 -21.77
C ALA A 114 3.48 -0.49 -22.50
N LYS A 115 4.44 -1.29 -22.04
CA LYS A 115 4.75 -2.61 -22.57
C LYS A 115 3.58 -3.58 -22.39
N SER A 116 3.05 -3.73 -21.17
CA SER A 116 1.89 -4.57 -20.87
C SER A 116 0.69 -4.18 -21.73
N ALA A 117 0.39 -2.88 -21.86
CA ALA A 117 -0.72 -2.40 -22.67
C ALA A 117 -0.59 -2.79 -24.16
N LYS A 118 0.63 -2.78 -24.71
CA LYS A 118 0.90 -3.24 -26.07
C LYS A 118 0.73 -4.76 -26.19
N GLU A 119 1.30 -5.53 -25.27
CA GLU A 119 1.21 -7.00 -25.28
C GLU A 119 -0.24 -7.49 -25.17
N ARG A 120 -1.08 -6.85 -24.34
CA ARG A 120 -2.51 -7.18 -24.24
C ARG A 120 -3.31 -6.85 -25.51
N LYS A 121 -2.92 -5.83 -26.27
CA LYS A 121 -3.56 -5.51 -27.57
C LYS A 121 -3.20 -6.51 -28.67
N VAL A 122 -2.04 -7.16 -28.54
CA VAL A 122 -1.51 -8.14 -29.51
C VAL A 122 -1.97 -9.56 -29.17
N ALA A 123 -2.23 -9.88 -27.91
CA ALA A 123 -2.79 -11.18 -27.51
C ALA A 123 -4.28 -11.28 -27.94
N PRO A 124 -4.70 -12.35 -28.65
CA PRO A 124 -6.11 -12.55 -28.95
C PRO A 124 -6.88 -12.74 -27.64
N LYS A 125 -8.05 -12.10 -27.52
CA LYS A 125 -9.01 -12.36 -26.44
C LYS A 125 -9.27 -13.87 -26.39
N ARG A 126 -8.77 -14.53 -25.34
CA ARG A 126 -9.18 -15.89 -25.00
C ARG A 126 -10.56 -15.88 -24.37
#